data_AF-D9X0L3-F1
#
_entry.id   AF-D9X0L3-F1
#
_cell.length_a   1.000
_cell.length_b   1.000
_cell.length_c   1.000
_cell.angle_alpha   90.00
_cell.angle_beta   90.00
_cell.angle_gamma   90.00
#
_symmetry.space_group_name_H-M   'P 1'
#
loop_
_entity.id
_entity.type
_entity.pdbx_description
1 polymer ?
#
loop_
_entity_poly.entity_id
_entity_poly.type
_entity_poly.pdbx_seq_one_letter_code
_entity_poly.pdbx_strand_id
1 'polypeptide(L)'
;MADHRVQRGGGEGMRTLQVALAGLLLGVLSLPAQAETRDLGRDTLPANDGWAAHGSGTTGGAAAEAAHVHTVTDRAGLVRALDGGWTPALHGRIDSAAAGDRAVARGAGAGRIR
;
A
#
# COMPACT_ATOMS: atom_id res chain seq x y z
N MET A 1 -22.90 0.47 -77.80
CA MET A 1 -22.15 -0.68 -77.26
C MET A 1 -21.47 -0.20 -75.99
N ALA A 2 -22.18 -0.30 -74.86
CA ALA A 2 -21.75 0.19 -73.55
C ALA A 2 -21.77 -1.00 -72.59
N ASP A 3 -20.61 -1.36 -72.04
CA ASP A 3 -20.42 -2.22 -70.86
C ASP A 3 -18.92 -2.43 -70.66
N HIS A 4 -18.35 -2.59 -69.47
CA HIS A 4 -18.86 -2.66 -68.11
C HIS A 4 -17.70 -2.10 -67.25
N ARG A 5 -17.89 -0.96 -66.57
CA ARG A 5 -17.03 -0.58 -65.45
C ARG A 5 -17.39 -1.49 -64.28
N VAL A 6 -16.51 -2.41 -63.92
CA VAL A 6 -16.50 -3.05 -62.60
C VAL A 6 -15.22 -2.63 -61.90
N GLN A 7 -15.26 -1.48 -61.23
CA GLN A 7 -14.31 -1.15 -60.18
C GLN A 7 -14.71 -1.93 -58.92
N ARG A 8 -14.14 -3.13 -58.72
CA ARG A 8 -14.08 -3.76 -57.41
C ARG A 8 -12.90 -3.13 -56.65
N GLY A 9 -13.15 -2.30 -55.64
CA GLY A 9 -12.06 -1.73 -54.83
C GLY A 9 -12.41 -1.24 -53.42
N GLY A 10 -13.68 -1.05 -53.08
CA GLY A 10 -14.05 -0.38 -51.82
C GLY A 10 -13.92 -1.19 -50.52
N GLY A 11 -13.96 -2.53 -50.59
CA GLY A 11 -14.03 -3.39 -49.41
C GLY A 11 -12.68 -3.71 -48.75
N GLU A 12 -11.61 -3.78 -49.54
CA GLU A 12 -10.26 -4.13 -49.08
C GLU A 12 -9.66 -2.98 -48.27
N GLY A 13 -9.80 -1.73 -48.74
CA GLY A 13 -9.27 -0.55 -48.05
C GLY A 13 -9.89 -0.30 -46.67
N MET A 14 -11.19 -0.57 -46.51
CA MET A 14 -11.90 -0.42 -45.23
C MET A 14 -11.42 -1.45 -44.20
N ARG A 15 -11.16 -2.69 -44.64
CA ARG A 15 -10.63 -3.77 -43.79
C ARG A 15 -9.21 -3.49 -43.33
N THR A 16 -8.35 -3.00 -44.23
CA THR A 16 -6.98 -2.60 -43.88
C THR A 16 -6.97 -1.45 -42.88
N LEU A 17 -7.85 -0.47 -43.06
CA LEU A 17 -8.01 0.64 -42.12
C LEU A 17 -8.49 0.15 -40.74
N GLN A 18 -9.44 -0.78 -40.70
CA GLN A 18 -9.93 -1.38 -39.47
C GLN A 18 -8.86 -2.17 -38.71
N VAL A 19 -8.01 -2.94 -39.41
CA VAL A 19 -6.91 -3.69 -38.79
C VAL A 19 -5.84 -2.73 -38.26
N ALA A 20 -5.49 -1.69 -39.00
CA ALA A 20 -4.55 -0.67 -38.54
C ALA A 20 -5.09 0.09 -37.30
N LEU A 21 -6.38 0.42 -37.30
CA LEU A 21 -7.02 1.10 -36.17
C LEU A 21 -7.11 0.20 -34.94
N ALA A 22 -7.45 -1.09 -35.12
CA ALA A 22 -7.48 -2.08 -34.05
C ALA A 22 -6.08 -2.31 -33.46
N GLY A 23 -5.04 -2.40 -34.31
CA GLY A 23 -3.65 -2.49 -33.87
C GLY A 23 -3.18 -1.26 -33.10
N LEU A 24 -3.56 -0.06 -33.53
CA LEU A 24 -3.27 1.19 -32.82
C LEU A 24 -3.98 1.23 -31.46
N LEU A 25 -5.26 0.87 -31.41
CA LEU A 25 -6.05 0.81 -30.17
C LEU A 25 -5.47 -0.20 -29.16
N LEU A 26 -5.13 -1.41 -29.61
CA LEU A 26 -4.47 -2.43 -28.77
C LEU A 26 -3.09 -1.97 -28.29
N GLY A 27 -2.33 -1.26 -29.11
CA GLY A 27 -1.04 -0.67 -28.74
C GLY A 27 -1.16 0.41 -27.66
N VAL A 28 -2.19 1.26 -27.72
CA VAL A 28 -2.45 2.31 -26.70
C VAL A 28 -2.95 1.73 -25.38
N LEU A 29 -3.73 0.64 -25.42
CA LEU A 29 -4.26 -0.02 -24.22
C LEU A 29 -3.24 -0.92 -23.49
N SER A 30 -2.11 -1.25 -24.14
CA SER A 30 -1.08 -2.16 -23.59
C SER A 30 0.07 -1.42 -22.88
N LEU A 31 -0.13 -0.17 -22.46
CA LEU A 31 0.86 0.56 -21.68
C LEU A 31 1.04 -0.15 -20.31
N PRO A 32 2.27 -0.52 -19.91
CA PRO A 32 2.50 -1.08 -18.59
C PRO A 32 2.06 -0.06 -17.52
N ALA A 33 1.26 -0.51 -16.56
CA ALA A 33 0.87 0.30 -15.41
C ALA A 33 2.14 0.73 -14.67
N GLN A 34 2.45 2.02 -14.74
CA GLN A 34 3.55 2.64 -14.01
C GLN A 34 3.14 2.66 -12.52
N ALA A 35 3.53 1.64 -11.77
CA ALA A 35 3.47 1.69 -10.31
C ALA A 35 4.62 2.60 -9.85
N GLU A 36 4.32 3.88 -9.60
CA GLU A 36 5.26 4.77 -8.97
C GLU A 36 5.64 4.19 -7.60
N THR A 37 6.94 4.03 -7.34
CA THR A 37 7.43 3.66 -6.01
C THR A 37 7.37 4.91 -5.14
N ARG A 38 6.18 5.17 -4.60
CA ARG A 38 5.97 6.27 -3.67
C ARG A 38 6.55 5.90 -2.30
N ASP A 39 7.31 6.81 -1.71
CA ASP A 39 7.88 6.62 -0.37
C ASP A 39 6.81 6.85 0.72
N LEU A 40 5.98 5.83 0.95
CA LEU A 40 4.90 5.86 1.94
C LEU A 40 5.41 6.04 3.38
N GLY A 41 6.69 5.72 3.66
CA GLY A 41 7.28 5.89 4.98
C GLY A 41 7.48 7.35 5.39
N ARG A 42 7.34 8.28 4.45
CA ARG A 42 7.50 9.73 4.65
C ARG A 42 6.19 10.49 4.74
N ASP A 43 5.07 9.85 4.43
CA ASP A 43 3.76 10.48 4.53
C ASP A 43 3.42 10.78 6.00
N THR A 44 2.87 11.97 6.25
CA THR A 44 2.35 12.38 7.56
C THR A 44 0.84 12.50 7.51
N LEU A 45 0.17 12.40 8.67
CA LEU A 45 -1.27 12.64 8.73
C LEU A 45 -1.58 14.11 8.37
N PRO A 46 -2.44 14.40 7.37
CA PRO A 46 -2.75 15.76 6.97
C PRO A 46 -3.41 16.57 8.09
N ALA A 47 -3.24 17.90 8.03
CA ALA A 47 -3.97 18.80 8.92
C ALA A 47 -5.49 18.64 8.72
N ASN A 48 -6.23 18.66 9.83
CA ASN A 48 -7.69 18.47 9.88
C ASN A 48 -8.17 17.06 9.49
N ASP A 49 -7.29 16.06 9.39
CA ASP A 49 -7.66 14.67 9.14
C ASP A 49 -7.98 13.91 10.45
N GLY A 50 -9.08 14.31 11.08
CA GLY A 50 -9.61 13.68 12.29
C GLY A 50 -8.81 13.99 13.56
N TRP A 51 -9.08 13.20 14.60
CA TRP A 51 -8.60 13.46 15.96
C TRP A 51 -7.07 13.40 16.11
N ALA A 52 -6.41 12.49 15.41
CA ALA A 52 -4.96 12.33 15.49
C ALA A 52 -4.17 13.48 14.82
N ALA A 53 -4.83 14.36 14.08
CA ALA A 53 -4.25 15.57 13.50
C ALA A 53 -4.24 16.77 14.49
N HIS A 54 -4.84 16.63 15.67
CA HIS A 54 -4.93 17.72 16.64
C HIS A 54 -3.57 18.11 17.23
N GLY A 55 -3.39 19.39 17.58
CA GLY A 55 -2.16 19.92 18.19
C GLY A 55 -0.97 19.88 17.22
N SER A 56 0.10 19.19 17.59
CA SER A 56 1.26 18.96 16.69
C SER A 56 0.99 17.92 15.59
N GLY A 57 -0.18 17.27 15.61
CA GLY A 57 -0.53 16.21 14.67
C GLY A 57 0.28 14.92 14.87
N THR A 58 0.24 14.05 13.86
CA THR A 58 0.94 12.76 13.85
C THR A 58 1.86 12.66 12.65
N THR A 59 3.16 12.64 12.89
CA THR A 59 4.21 12.56 11.84
C THR A 59 4.95 11.22 11.81
N GLY A 60 4.80 10.38 12.84
CA GLY A 60 5.50 9.10 12.95
C GLY A 60 7.02 9.24 12.75
N GLY A 61 7.60 8.39 11.91
CA GLY A 61 9.01 8.41 11.52
C GLY A 61 9.33 9.22 10.26
N ALA A 62 8.43 10.09 9.79
CA ALA A 62 8.61 10.77 8.50
C ALA A 62 9.91 11.59 8.40
N ALA A 63 10.41 12.10 9.53
CA ALA A 63 11.66 12.84 9.62
C ALA A 63 12.91 11.95 9.90
N ALA A 64 12.78 10.62 9.86
CA ALA A 64 13.88 9.71 10.17
C ALA A 64 15.09 9.91 9.23
N GLU A 65 16.27 10.04 9.80
CA GLU A 65 17.50 10.04 9.01
C GLU A 65 17.70 8.68 8.31
N ALA A 66 18.45 8.65 7.20
CA ALA A 66 18.63 7.43 6.41
C ALA A 66 19.17 6.24 7.23
N ALA A 67 19.95 6.50 8.28
CA ALA A 67 20.47 5.47 9.18
C ALA A 67 19.36 4.75 10.00
N HIS A 68 18.20 5.37 10.15
CA HIS A 68 17.04 4.88 10.92
C HIS A 68 15.88 4.43 10.01
N VAL A 69 16.13 4.23 8.72
CA VAL A 69 15.19 3.64 7.76
C VAL A 69 15.62 2.21 7.48
N HIS A 70 14.76 1.25 7.77
CA HIS A 70 15.09 -0.18 7.70
C HIS A 70 14.13 -0.91 6.76
N THR A 71 14.68 -1.72 5.84
CA THR A 71 13.92 -2.76 5.15
C THR A 71 14.19 -4.08 5.86
N VAL A 72 13.13 -4.71 6.38
CA VAL A 72 13.22 -5.94 7.16
C VAL A 72 12.35 -7.01 6.53
N THR A 73 12.85 -8.24 6.46
CA THR A 73 12.16 -9.39 5.84
C THR A 73 11.97 -10.56 6.81
N ASP A 74 12.46 -10.43 8.04
CA ASP A 74 12.34 -11.43 9.09
C ASP A 74 12.10 -10.80 10.46
N ARG A 75 11.66 -11.63 11.41
CA ARG A 75 11.33 -11.21 12.77
C ARG A 75 12.54 -10.66 13.53
N ALA A 76 13.72 -11.26 13.37
CA ALA A 76 14.90 -10.84 14.12
C ALA A 76 15.38 -9.46 13.63
N GLY A 77 15.32 -9.22 12.32
CA GLY A 77 15.55 -7.92 11.70
C GLY A 77 14.56 -6.86 12.20
N LEU A 78 13.26 -7.19 12.26
CA LEU A 78 12.24 -6.28 12.79
C LEU A 78 12.48 -5.92 14.26
N VAL A 79 12.76 -6.92 15.12
CA VAL A 79 13.05 -6.68 16.54
C VAL A 79 14.24 -5.73 16.71
N ARG A 80 15.32 -5.95 15.96
CA ARG A 80 16.51 -5.08 16.00
C ARG A 80 16.21 -3.65 15.53
N ALA A 81 15.42 -3.50 14.47
CA ALA A 81 15.05 -2.19 13.94
C ALA A 81 14.16 -1.39 14.91
N LEU A 82 13.35 -2.07 15.72
CA LEU A 82 12.46 -1.44 16.71
C LEU A 82 13.16 -1.09 18.03
N ASP A 83 14.35 -1.62 18.29
CA ASP A 83 15.08 -1.45 19.56
C ASP A 83 15.73 -0.05 19.71
N GLY A 84 15.10 0.98 19.12
CA GLY A 84 15.60 2.32 18.82
C GLY A 84 15.85 3.25 20.02
N GLY A 85 16.22 2.72 21.18
CA GLY A 85 16.83 3.48 22.28
C GLY A 85 15.90 4.43 23.05
N TRP A 86 14.65 4.61 22.64
CA TRP A 86 13.67 5.34 23.44
C TRP A 86 13.23 4.49 24.63
N THR A 87 13.68 4.90 25.82
CA THR A 87 13.36 4.22 27.08
C THR A 87 12.47 5.15 27.92
N PRO A 88 11.14 5.10 27.77
CA PRO A 88 10.26 5.89 28.60
C PRO A 88 10.40 5.47 30.07
N ALA A 89 10.38 6.45 30.98
CA ALA A 89 10.33 6.15 32.41
C ALA A 89 8.96 5.55 32.73
N LEU A 90 8.91 4.24 32.96
CA LEU A 90 7.71 3.57 33.45
C LEU A 90 7.44 4.06 34.88
N HIS A 91 6.24 4.59 35.14
CA HIS A 91 5.78 4.88 36.51
C HIS A 91 5.39 3.62 37.31
N GLY A 92 5.57 2.44 36.72
CA GLY A 92 5.39 1.12 37.32
C GLY A 92 5.71 0.05 36.29
N ARG A 93 6.02 -1.17 36.72
CA ARG A 93 6.32 -2.29 35.81
C ARG A 93 5.10 -2.61 34.93
N ILE A 94 5.31 -2.76 33.61
CA ILE A 94 4.31 -3.31 32.69
C ILE A 94 4.69 -4.76 32.41
N ASP A 95 3.78 -5.68 32.73
CA ASP A 95 3.95 -7.09 32.44
C ASP A 95 3.74 -7.38 30.95
N SER A 96 4.44 -8.40 30.43
CA SER A 96 4.23 -8.85 29.06
C SER A 96 2.77 -9.24 28.82
N ALA A 97 2.27 -9.06 27.59
CA ALA A 97 0.91 -9.49 27.21
C ALA A 97 0.65 -10.96 27.61
N ALA A 98 1.62 -11.86 27.36
CA ALA A 98 1.52 -13.27 27.74
C ALA A 98 1.42 -13.50 29.26
N ALA A 99 1.98 -12.62 30.08
CA ALA A 99 1.82 -12.66 31.54
C ALA A 99 0.43 -12.15 31.96
N GLY A 100 -0.07 -11.12 31.28
CA GLY A 100 -1.43 -10.61 31.42
C GLY A 100 -2.48 -11.68 31.09
N ASP A 101 -2.36 -12.34 29.94
CA ASP A 101 -3.27 -13.41 29.50
C ASP A 101 -3.35 -14.54 30.55
N ARG A 102 -2.20 -14.94 31.06
CA ARG A 102 -2.09 -15.95 32.13
C ARG A 102 -2.74 -15.48 33.43
N ALA A 103 -2.65 -14.20 33.78
CA ALA A 103 -3.29 -13.65 34.96
C ALA A 103 -4.81 -13.62 34.82
N VAL A 104 -5.32 -13.21 33.66
CA VAL A 104 -6.75 -13.23 33.32
C VAL A 104 -7.30 -14.65 33.39
N ALA A 105 -6.63 -15.62 32.77
CA ALA A 105 -7.04 -17.03 32.82
C ALA A 105 -7.14 -17.58 34.26
N ARG A 106 -6.27 -17.12 35.17
CA ARG A 106 -6.29 -17.53 36.58
C ARG A 106 -7.33 -16.81 37.43
N GLY A 107 -7.65 -15.55 37.12
CA GLY A 107 -8.37 -14.65 38.03
C GLY A 107 -9.73 -14.15 37.56
N ALA A 108 -10.00 -14.14 36.25
CA ALA A 108 -11.17 -13.44 35.70
C ALA A 108 -12.50 -14.20 35.81
N GLY A 109 -12.53 -15.37 36.47
CA GLY A 109 -13.78 -16.02 36.82
C GLY A 109 -14.62 -16.56 35.64
N ALA A 110 -14.01 -16.84 34.48
CA ALA A 110 -14.67 -17.33 33.26
C ALA A 110 -15.36 -18.73 33.37
N GLY A 111 -15.58 -19.24 34.59
CA GLY A 111 -16.25 -20.51 34.86
C GLY A 111 -17.25 -20.48 36.03
N ARG A 112 -17.69 -19.29 36.49
CA ARG A 112 -18.65 -19.14 37.59
C ARG A 112 -19.91 -18.38 37.18
N ILE A 113 -20.66 -18.93 36.23
CA ILE A 113 -22.08 -18.59 36.11
C ILE A 113 -22.83 -19.92 36.16
N ARG A 114 -23.43 -20.20 37.32
CA ARG A 114 -24.41 -21.27 37.52
C ARG A 114 -25.78 -20.60 37.61
#